data_AF-A0A645BGB1-F1
#
_entry.id   AF-A0A645BGB1-F1
#
_cell.length_a   1.000
_cell.length_b   1.000
_cell.length_c   1.000
_cell.angle_alpha   90.00
_cell.angle_beta   90.00
_cell.angle_gamma   90.00
#
_symmetry.space_group_name_H-M   'P 1'
#
loop_
_entity.id
_entity.type
_entity.pdbx_description
1 polymer ?
#
loop_
_entity_poly.entity_id
_entity_poly.type
_entity_poly.pdbx_seq_one_letter_code
_entity_poly.pdbx_strand_id
1 'polypeptide(L)'
;MGDNLNTLITKDNCQKGIREYLKTFEDGKILDLARDINAEANLIDDIRRLFSVERSRLWIKTTGEEEIRKLLTEYGVARETNSILSTNTNSLKTALAAWRDRLKFVHVSAEGFKMKYPHFVKLVDFMAKIYGQTELLHEQYKTFLAELQSNGIKFVELLNDEKSLFIDIYSPYLDGLDLADMDDVGQIIGTLPVGMFSMTASECNIKVRDKVDEFRKGQLKVKLFTLWRDKTNTATPKQWSSKYSTPILALVVGDDYDKAKKAFETLNQTNPPEFAIKDALAFLESASFFENLQSAEKRDEAFIKYIIGSYSKMLTAAKVRERLERLTIEAYDWFSHPAVKTEVKKLAEAEYFAGGSDTALSILGKMTDNERDAYIKRLVKENVAVGIEIIMQGGN
;
A
#
# COMPACT_ATOMS: atom_id res chain seq x y z
N MET A 1 -61.55 0.46 54.54
CA MET A 1 -60.73 1.27 53.61
C MET A 1 -59.45 0.56 53.15
N GLY A 2 -58.88 -0.39 53.90
CA GLY A 2 -57.69 -1.15 53.48
C GLY A 2 -57.90 -2.10 52.29
N ASP A 3 -59.03 -2.80 52.23
CA ASP A 3 -59.29 -3.80 51.17
C ASP A 3 -59.49 -3.18 49.77
N ASN A 4 -59.99 -1.93 49.71
CA ASN A 4 -60.14 -1.19 48.46
C ASN A 4 -58.84 -0.58 47.95
N LEU A 5 -57.80 -0.46 48.79
CA LEU A 5 -56.48 0.02 48.35
C LEU A 5 -55.71 -1.09 47.62
N ASN A 6 -55.82 -2.33 48.09
CA ASN A 6 -55.15 -3.48 47.46
C ASN A 6 -55.68 -3.77 46.04
N THR A 7 -56.94 -3.48 45.76
CA THR A 7 -57.52 -3.59 44.42
C THR A 7 -57.08 -2.46 43.47
N LEU A 8 -56.60 -1.33 44.01
CA LEU A 8 -56.11 -0.19 43.23
C LEU A 8 -54.62 -0.29 42.90
N ILE A 9 -53.80 -0.86 43.80
CA ILE A 9 -52.35 -1.02 43.61
C ILE A 9 -52.07 -2.28 42.77
N THR A 10 -52.49 -2.23 41.50
CA THR A 10 -52.13 -3.25 40.50
C THR A 10 -50.98 -2.73 39.64
N LYS A 11 -50.19 -3.65 39.05
CA LYS A 11 -49.07 -3.28 38.17
C LYS A 11 -49.50 -2.32 37.06
N ASP A 12 -50.66 -2.56 36.44
CA ASP A 12 -51.21 -1.75 35.37
C ASP A 12 -51.62 -0.34 35.85
N ASN A 13 -52.30 -0.25 37.00
CA ASN A 13 -52.67 1.03 37.58
C ASN A 13 -51.44 1.84 38.03
N CYS A 14 -50.39 1.20 38.55
CA CYS A 14 -49.13 1.87 38.89
C CYS A 14 -48.42 2.42 37.64
N GLN A 15 -48.41 1.66 36.53
CA GLN A 15 -47.83 2.15 35.27
C GLN A 15 -48.61 3.34 34.69
N LYS A 16 -49.95 3.29 34.75
CA LYS A 16 -50.81 4.42 34.37
C LYS A 16 -50.56 5.64 35.24
N GLY A 17 -50.43 5.45 36.55
CA GLY A 17 -50.13 6.52 37.51
C GLY A 17 -48.78 7.20 37.22
N ILE A 18 -47.73 6.43 36.94
CA ILE A 18 -46.43 6.99 36.55
C ILE A 18 -46.55 7.79 35.26
N ARG A 19 -47.24 7.26 34.23
CA ARG A 19 -47.44 8.01 32.97
C ARG A 19 -48.16 9.34 33.18
N GLU A 20 -49.16 9.38 34.06
CA GLU A 20 -49.87 10.63 34.36
C GLU A 20 -48.98 11.62 35.11
N TYR A 21 -48.16 11.15 36.05
CA TYR A 21 -47.18 11.99 36.73
C TYR A 21 -46.16 12.59 35.74
N LEU A 22 -45.63 11.78 34.82
CA LEU A 22 -44.65 12.23 33.82
C LEU A 22 -45.18 13.34 32.89
N LYS A 23 -46.50 13.42 32.66
CA LYS A 23 -47.10 14.54 31.90
C LYS A 23 -46.96 15.88 32.61
N THR A 24 -47.00 15.88 33.94
CA THR A 24 -46.88 17.09 34.75
C THR A 24 -45.44 17.42 35.13
N PHE A 25 -44.57 16.40 35.16
CA PHE A 25 -43.15 16.56 35.51
C PHE A 25 -42.39 17.26 34.38
N GLU A 26 -41.83 18.44 34.68
CA GLU A 26 -41.07 19.28 33.74
C GLU A 26 -41.77 19.45 32.39
N ASP A 27 -43.09 19.69 32.41
CA ASP A 27 -43.95 19.88 31.24
C ASP A 27 -44.00 18.70 30.27
N GLY A 28 -43.74 17.47 30.73
CA GLY A 28 -43.84 16.29 29.90
C GLY A 28 -42.64 16.05 28.97
N LYS A 29 -41.56 16.83 29.11
CA LYS A 29 -40.35 16.74 28.25
C LYS A 29 -39.80 15.33 28.06
N ILE A 30 -39.88 14.49 29.09
CA ILE A 30 -39.39 13.11 29.01
C ILE A 30 -40.24 12.24 28.10
N LEU A 31 -41.55 12.48 28.04
CA LEU A 31 -42.46 11.79 27.12
C LEU A 31 -42.20 12.22 25.68
N ASP A 32 -41.95 13.51 25.46
CA ASP A 32 -41.61 14.02 24.13
C ASP A 32 -40.26 13.47 23.65
N LEU A 33 -39.23 13.51 24.50
CA LEU A 33 -37.94 12.90 24.18
C LEU A 33 -38.06 11.40 23.89
N ALA A 34 -38.86 10.67 24.69
CA ALA A 34 -39.10 9.24 24.45
C ALA A 34 -39.77 8.99 23.09
N ARG A 35 -40.67 9.88 22.65
CA ARG A 35 -41.29 9.81 21.32
C ARG A 35 -40.28 10.11 20.22
N ASP A 36 -39.49 11.17 20.38
CA ASP A 36 -38.47 11.60 19.41
C ASP A 36 -37.43 10.51 19.12
N ILE A 37 -37.07 9.71 20.13
CA ILE A 37 -36.09 8.62 20.00
C ILE A 37 -36.72 7.22 19.85
N ASN A 38 -38.05 7.15 19.72
CA ASN A 38 -38.81 5.89 19.64
C ASN A 38 -38.55 4.92 20.83
N ALA A 39 -38.52 5.46 22.04
CA ALA A 39 -38.35 4.75 23.31
C ALA A 39 -39.64 4.68 24.16
N GLU A 40 -40.81 5.11 23.66
CA GLU A 40 -42.07 5.13 24.41
C GLU A 40 -42.44 3.77 25.04
N ALA A 41 -42.13 2.66 24.34
CA ALA A 41 -42.36 1.31 24.83
C ALA A 41 -41.44 0.94 26.01
N ASN A 42 -40.23 1.50 26.05
CA ASN A 42 -39.18 1.16 27.03
C ASN A 42 -39.16 2.12 28.23
N LEU A 43 -39.75 3.32 28.10
CA LEU A 43 -39.69 4.39 29.10
C LEU A 43 -39.98 3.93 30.54
N ILE A 44 -41.02 3.12 30.73
CA ILE A 44 -41.41 2.64 32.07
C ILE A 44 -40.39 1.65 32.65
N ASP A 45 -39.78 0.82 31.80
CA ASP A 45 -38.75 -0.12 32.23
C ASP A 45 -37.41 0.59 32.48
N ASP A 46 -37.09 1.63 31.69
CA ASP A 46 -35.94 2.51 31.92
C ASP A 46 -36.05 3.27 33.24
N ILE A 47 -37.22 3.84 33.53
CA ILE A 47 -37.49 4.46 34.84
C ILE A 47 -37.35 3.43 35.95
N ARG A 48 -37.96 2.24 35.80
CA ARG A 48 -37.87 1.17 36.81
C ARG A 48 -36.40 0.80 37.11
N ARG A 49 -35.54 0.76 36.09
CA ARG A 49 -34.10 0.48 36.24
C ARG A 49 -33.39 1.52 37.11
N LEU A 50 -33.76 2.80 37.04
CA LEU A 50 -33.15 3.84 37.87
C LEU A 50 -33.46 3.66 39.36
N PHE A 51 -34.62 3.08 39.67
CA PHE A 51 -35.06 2.79 41.04
C PHE A 51 -34.63 1.41 41.55
N SER A 52 -33.84 0.63 40.79
CA SER A 52 -33.34 -0.67 41.27
C SER A 52 -32.25 -0.53 42.35
N VAL A 53 -31.60 0.64 42.45
CA VAL A 53 -30.54 0.95 43.42
C VAL A 53 -31.14 1.22 44.81
N GLU A 54 -30.52 0.67 45.85
CA GLU A 54 -31.05 0.62 47.22
C GLU A 54 -31.38 2.00 47.82
N ARG A 55 -30.58 3.04 47.49
CA ARG A 55 -30.79 4.42 47.94
C ARG A 55 -31.99 5.10 47.28
N SER A 56 -32.30 4.75 46.04
CA SER A 56 -33.43 5.32 45.28
C SER A 56 -34.78 4.69 45.68
N ARG A 57 -34.77 3.59 46.45
CA ARG A 57 -35.98 2.96 47.02
C ARG A 57 -36.56 3.73 48.20
N LEU A 58 -35.79 4.64 48.77
CA LEU A 58 -36.31 5.59 49.74
C LEU A 58 -37.25 6.51 48.96
N TRP A 59 -38.54 6.49 49.30
CA TRP A 59 -39.64 7.23 48.66
C TRP A 59 -39.53 8.75 48.88
N ILE A 60 -38.35 9.31 48.61
CA ILE A 60 -38.04 10.72 48.70
C ILE A 60 -38.29 11.31 47.32
N LYS A 61 -39.29 12.18 47.23
CA LYS A 61 -39.73 12.82 45.98
C LYS A 61 -38.55 13.46 45.23
N THR A 62 -37.69 14.20 45.92
CA THR A 62 -36.54 14.89 45.33
C THR A 62 -35.54 13.91 44.69
N THR A 63 -35.23 12.81 45.38
CA THR A 63 -34.35 11.75 44.84
C THR A 63 -34.95 11.10 43.60
N GLY A 64 -36.26 10.81 43.61
CA GLY A 64 -36.94 10.23 42.45
C GLY A 64 -36.98 11.17 41.24
N GLU A 65 -37.25 12.45 41.46
CA GLU A 65 -37.20 13.47 40.41
C GLU A 65 -35.79 13.61 39.82
N GLU A 66 -34.75 13.56 40.66
CA GLU A 66 -33.37 13.66 40.21
C GLU A 66 -32.94 12.46 39.35
N GLU A 67 -33.39 11.25 39.66
CA GLU A 67 -33.19 10.08 38.79
C GLU A 67 -33.89 10.25 37.43
N ILE A 68 -35.13 10.78 37.41
CA ILE A 68 -35.83 11.06 36.15
C ILE A 68 -35.10 12.14 35.33
N ARG A 69 -34.49 13.15 35.98
CA ARG A 69 -33.61 14.13 35.30
C ARG A 69 -32.36 13.48 34.69
N LYS A 70 -31.83 12.41 35.29
CA LYS A 70 -30.74 11.64 34.66
C LYS A 70 -31.20 11.03 33.35
N LEU A 71 -32.39 10.45 33.32
CA LEU A 71 -32.97 9.89 32.11
C LEU A 71 -33.23 10.95 31.04
N LEU A 72 -33.65 12.15 31.43
CA LEU A 72 -33.77 13.29 30.49
C LEU A 72 -32.45 13.60 29.79
N THR A 73 -31.33 13.63 30.51
CA THR A 73 -30.00 13.82 29.89
C THR A 73 -29.64 12.65 28.98
N GLU A 74 -29.88 11.41 29.40
CA GLU A 74 -29.61 10.21 28.58
C GLU A 74 -30.38 10.23 27.25
N TYR A 75 -31.67 10.52 27.30
CA TYR A 75 -32.53 10.62 26.12
C TYR A 75 -32.18 11.84 25.26
N GLY A 76 -31.79 12.95 25.89
CA GLY A 76 -31.26 14.12 25.19
C GLY A 76 -30.05 13.77 24.34
N VAL A 77 -29.07 13.03 24.89
CA VAL A 77 -27.89 12.58 24.14
C VAL A 77 -28.28 11.67 22.97
N ALA A 78 -29.23 10.76 23.17
CA ALA A 78 -29.72 9.88 22.10
C ALA A 78 -30.39 10.70 20.97
N ARG A 79 -31.24 11.67 21.31
CA ARG A 79 -31.88 12.55 20.34
C ARG A 79 -30.88 13.36 19.52
N GLU A 80 -29.92 14.03 20.18
CA GLU A 80 -28.90 14.79 19.47
C GLU A 80 -28.02 13.88 18.60
N THR A 81 -27.71 12.67 19.08
CA THR A 81 -26.97 11.68 18.28
C THR A 81 -27.74 11.25 17.03
N ASN A 82 -29.05 11.03 17.14
CA ASN A 82 -29.90 10.70 16.00
C ASN A 82 -29.91 11.84 14.96
N SER A 83 -30.02 13.09 15.43
CA SER A 83 -29.96 14.28 14.59
C SER A 83 -28.61 14.42 13.86
N ILE A 84 -27.50 14.26 14.59
CA ILE A 84 -26.15 14.49 14.06
C ILE A 84 -25.68 13.34 13.16
N LEU A 85 -25.87 12.10 13.59
CA LEU A 85 -25.38 10.91 12.86
C LEU A 85 -26.42 10.33 11.89
N SER A 86 -27.63 10.89 11.83
CA SER A 86 -28.76 10.32 11.07
C SER A 86 -29.02 8.84 11.43
N THR A 87 -29.08 8.56 12.73
CA THR A 87 -29.29 7.21 13.29
C THR A 87 -30.62 7.11 14.05
N ASN A 88 -31.05 5.89 14.38
CA ASN A 88 -32.29 5.60 15.11
C ASN A 88 -31.99 4.95 16.47
N THR A 89 -31.23 5.65 17.32
CA THR A 89 -30.89 5.20 18.66
C THR A 89 -32.02 5.54 19.64
N ASN A 90 -32.36 4.60 20.52
CA ASN A 90 -33.47 4.72 21.47
C ASN A 90 -33.01 4.72 22.94
N SER A 91 -31.70 4.72 23.17
CA SER A 91 -31.10 4.73 24.51
C SER A 91 -29.70 5.32 24.45
N LEU A 92 -29.19 5.76 25.61
CA LEU A 92 -27.80 6.22 25.75
C LEU A 92 -26.82 5.14 25.26
N LYS A 93 -27.03 3.87 25.62
CA LYS A 93 -26.15 2.77 25.23
C LYS A 93 -26.02 2.65 23.70
N THR A 94 -27.14 2.73 22.98
CA THR A 94 -27.16 2.69 21.51
C THR A 94 -26.55 3.95 20.90
N ALA A 95 -26.74 5.13 21.51
CA ALA A 95 -26.12 6.37 21.08
C ALA A 95 -24.59 6.33 21.19
N LEU A 96 -24.07 5.88 22.34
CA LEU A 96 -22.63 5.70 22.54
C LEU A 96 -22.04 4.62 21.62
N ALA A 97 -22.81 3.57 21.28
CA ALA A 97 -22.39 2.59 20.28
C ALA A 97 -22.25 3.22 18.88
N ALA A 98 -23.23 4.02 18.45
CA ALA A 98 -23.18 4.71 17.16
C ALA A 98 -21.96 5.65 17.05
N TRP A 99 -21.65 6.40 18.12
CA TRP A 99 -20.43 7.22 18.15
C TRP A 99 -19.15 6.39 18.07
N ARG A 100 -19.08 5.25 18.77
CA ARG A 100 -17.92 4.35 18.70
C ARG A 100 -17.71 3.82 17.28
N ASP A 101 -18.79 3.38 16.64
CA ASP A 101 -18.74 2.89 15.27
C ASP A 101 -18.31 3.98 14.30
N ARG A 102 -18.78 5.23 14.49
CA ARG A 102 -18.36 6.36 13.68
C ARG A 102 -16.87 6.68 13.85
N LEU A 103 -16.40 6.78 15.09
CA LEU A 103 -15.02 7.14 15.42
C LEU A 103 -14.00 6.06 15.07
N LYS A 104 -14.42 4.79 15.02
CA LYS A 104 -13.58 3.66 14.63
C LYS A 104 -12.94 3.84 13.24
N PHE A 105 -13.65 4.49 12.33
CA PHE A 105 -13.18 4.70 10.96
C PHE A 105 -12.51 6.06 10.75
N VAL A 106 -12.25 6.82 11.83
CA VAL A 106 -11.52 8.08 11.74
C VAL A 106 -10.02 7.79 11.80
N HIS A 107 -9.29 8.14 10.74
CA HIS A 107 -7.85 7.86 10.61
C HIS A 107 -6.94 8.96 11.19
N VAL A 108 -7.46 9.67 12.20
CA VAL A 108 -6.79 10.79 12.88
C VAL A 108 -6.86 10.55 14.39
N SER A 109 -5.78 10.82 15.12
CA SER A 109 -5.80 10.74 16.59
C SER A 109 -6.62 11.86 17.21
N ALA A 110 -7.26 11.58 18.35
CA ALA A 110 -7.93 12.61 19.14
C ALA A 110 -6.96 13.76 19.53
N GLU A 111 -5.70 13.46 19.80
CA GLU A 111 -4.66 14.45 20.08
C GLU A 111 -4.38 15.37 18.89
N GLY A 112 -4.19 14.81 17.69
CA GLY A 112 -3.94 15.57 16.47
C GLY A 112 -5.13 16.45 16.10
N PHE A 113 -6.35 15.93 16.26
CA PHE A 113 -7.58 16.68 16.05
C PHE A 113 -7.63 17.92 16.96
N LYS A 114 -7.34 17.76 18.27
CA LYS A 114 -7.36 18.85 19.24
C LYS A 114 -6.32 19.94 18.95
N MET A 115 -5.13 19.55 18.49
CA MET A 115 -4.07 20.50 18.13
C MET A 115 -4.50 21.39 16.96
N LYS A 116 -5.15 20.81 15.95
CA LYS A 116 -5.60 21.54 14.75
C LYS A 116 -6.88 22.33 14.99
N TYR A 117 -7.82 21.81 15.78
CA TYR A 117 -9.11 22.45 16.05
C TYR A 117 -9.35 22.65 17.57
N PRO A 118 -8.71 23.68 18.18
CA PRO A 118 -8.81 23.93 19.62
C PRO A 118 -10.22 24.17 20.15
N HIS A 119 -11.13 24.64 19.30
CA HIS A 119 -12.53 24.89 19.67
C HIS A 119 -13.34 23.62 19.92
N PHE A 120 -12.86 22.44 19.48
CA PHE A 120 -13.51 21.15 19.73
C PHE A 120 -12.88 20.36 20.89
N VAL A 121 -11.90 20.91 21.61
CA VAL A 121 -11.13 20.16 22.63
C VAL A 121 -12.02 19.39 23.60
N LYS A 122 -13.03 20.04 24.19
CA LYS A 122 -13.95 19.40 25.14
C LYS A 122 -14.75 18.27 24.51
N LEU A 123 -15.30 18.51 23.32
CA LEU A 123 -16.09 17.52 22.59
C LEU A 123 -15.23 16.31 22.23
N VAL A 124 -14.01 16.54 21.72
CA VAL A 124 -13.06 15.48 21.36
C VAL A 124 -12.61 14.69 22.59
N ASP A 125 -12.42 15.32 23.74
CA ASP A 125 -12.11 14.61 24.99
C ASP A 125 -13.26 13.69 25.43
N PHE A 126 -14.51 14.11 25.27
CA PHE A 126 -15.66 13.22 25.49
C PHE A 126 -15.71 12.09 24.46
N MET A 127 -15.49 12.39 23.18
CA MET A 127 -15.44 11.36 22.12
C MET A 127 -14.34 10.32 22.39
N ALA A 128 -13.16 10.75 22.86
CA ALA A 128 -12.07 9.85 23.22
C ALA A 128 -12.45 8.95 24.40
N LYS A 129 -13.10 9.50 25.44
CA LYS A 129 -13.62 8.71 26.58
C LYS A 129 -14.67 7.71 26.14
N ILE A 130 -15.61 8.12 25.28
CA ILE A 130 -16.68 7.26 24.74
C ILE A 130 -16.07 6.14 23.90
N TYR A 131 -15.11 6.47 23.04
CA TYR A 131 -14.39 5.50 22.22
C TYR A 131 -13.61 4.49 23.07
N GLY A 132 -12.91 4.98 24.10
CA GLY A 132 -12.22 4.17 25.12
C GLY A 132 -13.13 3.48 26.13
N GLN A 133 -14.47 3.58 25.99
CA GLN A 133 -15.46 2.99 26.90
C GLN A 133 -15.27 3.38 28.37
N THR A 134 -14.77 4.59 28.61
CA THR A 134 -14.64 5.15 29.94
C THR A 134 -16.02 5.50 30.48
N GLU A 135 -16.32 5.05 31.70
CA GLU A 135 -17.58 5.38 32.36
C GLU A 135 -17.64 6.88 32.66
N LEU A 136 -18.72 7.53 32.22
CA LEU A 136 -18.96 8.96 32.44
C LEU A 136 -20.00 9.14 33.55
N LEU A 137 -19.76 10.14 34.39
CA LEU A 137 -20.71 10.56 35.41
C LEU A 137 -21.87 11.36 34.79
N HIS A 138 -22.99 11.43 35.50
CA HIS A 138 -24.17 12.17 35.03
C HIS A 138 -23.87 13.64 34.67
N GLU A 139 -23.11 14.36 35.51
CA GLU A 139 -22.71 15.75 35.22
C GLU A 139 -21.83 15.88 33.96
N GLN A 140 -21.04 14.84 33.66
CA GLN A 140 -20.27 14.77 32.43
C GLN A 140 -21.19 14.57 31.22
N TYR A 141 -22.26 13.76 31.33
CA TYR A 141 -23.25 13.63 30.26
C TYR A 141 -24.04 14.92 30.00
N LYS A 142 -24.34 15.71 31.04
CA LYS A 142 -24.94 17.05 30.85
C LYS A 142 -24.01 17.96 30.04
N THR A 143 -22.73 17.97 30.40
CA THR A 143 -21.72 18.76 29.69
C THR A 143 -21.55 18.27 28.25
N PHE A 144 -21.50 16.95 28.06
CA PHE A 144 -21.41 16.34 26.73
C PHE A 144 -22.61 16.69 25.85
N LEU A 145 -23.83 16.64 26.40
CA LEU A 145 -25.05 17.04 25.69
C LEU A 145 -24.98 18.50 25.22
N ALA A 146 -24.55 19.41 26.08
CA ALA A 146 -24.40 20.83 25.72
C ALA A 146 -23.34 21.04 24.61
N GLU A 147 -22.23 20.29 24.66
CA GLU A 147 -21.21 20.31 23.61
C GLU A 147 -21.74 19.73 22.28
N LEU A 148 -22.52 18.64 22.31
CA LEU A 148 -23.16 18.09 21.11
C LEU A 148 -24.12 19.10 20.46
N GLN A 149 -24.93 19.79 21.26
CA GLN A 149 -25.86 20.80 20.76
C GLN A 149 -25.16 22.01 20.16
N SER A 150 -24.03 22.41 20.74
CA SER A 150 -23.29 23.60 20.30
C SER A 150 -22.40 23.32 19.09
N ASN A 151 -21.75 22.16 19.07
CA ASN A 151 -20.61 21.85 18.22
C ASN A 151 -20.78 20.58 17.39
N GLY A 152 -21.77 19.74 17.67
CA GLY A 152 -21.91 18.39 17.12
C GLY A 152 -22.11 18.33 15.61
N ILE A 153 -22.90 19.24 15.02
CA ILE A 153 -23.11 19.30 13.56
C ILE A 153 -21.79 19.62 12.85
N LYS A 154 -21.11 20.70 13.26
CA LYS A 154 -19.82 21.10 12.68
C LYS A 154 -18.75 20.02 12.86
N PHE A 155 -18.78 19.33 14.00
CA PHE A 155 -17.88 18.21 14.26
C PHE A 155 -18.12 17.08 13.27
N VAL A 156 -19.38 16.69 13.02
CA VAL A 156 -19.69 15.61 12.08
C VAL A 156 -19.40 15.99 10.63
N GLU A 157 -19.58 17.26 10.24
CA GLU A 157 -19.23 17.77 8.92
C GLU A 157 -17.73 17.57 8.64
N LEU A 158 -16.87 17.87 9.61
CA LEU A 158 -15.43 17.61 9.52
C LEU A 158 -15.11 16.12 9.44
N LEU A 159 -15.82 15.26 10.19
CA LEU A 159 -15.63 13.82 10.09
C LEU A 159 -16.11 13.27 8.75
N ASN A 160 -17.14 13.87 8.13
CA ASN A 160 -17.66 13.48 6.83
C ASN A 160 -16.70 13.88 5.71
N ASP A 161 -16.01 15.01 5.86
CA ASP A 161 -14.87 15.41 5.03
C ASP A 161 -13.53 14.89 5.58
N GLU A 162 -13.45 13.57 5.74
CA GLU A 162 -12.27 12.92 6.32
C GLU A 162 -10.99 13.23 5.53
N LYS A 163 -11.09 13.38 4.20
CA LYS A 163 -9.93 13.68 3.36
C LYS A 163 -9.34 15.04 3.69
N SER A 164 -10.17 16.08 3.75
CA SER A 164 -9.69 17.42 4.12
C SER A 164 -9.13 17.42 5.54
N LEU A 165 -9.82 16.79 6.49
CA LEU A 165 -9.36 16.63 7.86
C LEU A 165 -7.98 15.96 7.94
N PHE A 166 -7.79 14.88 7.18
CA PHE A 166 -6.55 14.12 7.11
C PHE A 166 -5.41 14.96 6.53
N ILE A 167 -5.67 15.68 5.42
CA ILE A 167 -4.70 16.60 4.80
C ILE A 167 -4.31 17.70 5.79
N ASP A 168 -5.29 18.29 6.47
CA ASP A 168 -5.07 19.40 7.38
C ASP A 168 -4.13 19.06 8.54
N ILE A 169 -4.19 17.82 9.02
CA ILE A 169 -3.41 17.34 10.16
C ILE A 169 -2.06 16.77 9.72
N TYR A 170 -2.03 16.03 8.61
CA TYR A 170 -0.83 15.32 8.15
C TYR A 170 -0.10 16.03 7.00
N SER A 171 -0.48 17.27 6.65
CA SER A 171 0.15 18.07 5.58
C SER A 171 1.68 17.96 5.49
N PRO A 172 2.46 18.00 6.60
CA PRO A 172 3.92 17.85 6.53
C PRO A 172 4.41 16.52 5.96
N TYR A 173 3.62 15.44 6.08
CA TYR A 173 3.95 14.12 5.58
C TYR A 173 3.50 13.90 4.13
N LEU A 174 2.53 14.69 3.66
CA LEU A 174 1.91 14.53 2.34
C LEU A 174 2.63 15.29 1.21
N ASP A 175 3.79 15.88 1.49
CA ASP A 175 4.54 16.68 0.51
C ASP A 175 4.83 15.91 -0.80
N GLY A 176 4.69 16.55 -1.95
CA GLY A 176 4.90 15.91 -3.25
C GLY A 176 3.86 14.86 -3.68
N LEU A 177 2.74 14.71 -2.96
CA LEU A 177 1.54 14.05 -3.48
C LEU A 177 0.66 15.05 -4.22
N ASP A 178 -0.10 14.58 -5.21
CA ASP A 178 -1.11 15.42 -5.84
C ASP A 178 -2.34 15.53 -4.92
N LEU A 179 -2.39 16.64 -4.19
CA LEU A 179 -3.51 16.94 -3.29
C LEU A 179 -4.74 17.47 -4.04
N ALA A 180 -4.63 17.79 -5.33
CA ALA A 180 -5.75 18.33 -6.11
C ALA A 180 -6.78 17.25 -6.48
N ASP A 181 -6.32 16.06 -6.82
CA ASP A 181 -7.20 14.97 -7.29
C ASP A 181 -7.79 14.13 -6.17
N MET A 182 -7.38 14.32 -4.90
CA MET A 182 -7.87 13.67 -3.67
C MET A 182 -7.99 12.12 -3.69
N ASP A 183 -7.63 11.46 -4.78
CA ASP A 183 -7.73 10.01 -4.96
C ASP A 183 -6.56 9.32 -4.26
N ASP A 184 -5.34 9.86 -4.41
CA ASP A 184 -4.14 9.40 -3.70
C ASP A 184 -4.34 9.39 -2.19
N VAL A 185 -4.93 10.46 -1.64
CA VAL A 185 -5.25 10.55 -0.21
C VAL A 185 -6.28 9.50 0.20
N GLY A 186 -7.30 9.26 -0.64
CA GLY A 186 -8.29 8.21 -0.41
C GLY A 186 -7.68 6.81 -0.41
N GLN A 187 -6.75 6.53 -1.32
CA GLN A 187 -6.03 5.25 -1.37
C GLN A 187 -5.16 5.06 -0.12
N ILE A 188 -4.44 6.10 0.32
CA ILE A 188 -3.65 6.04 1.56
C ILE A 188 -4.53 5.76 2.77
N ILE A 189 -5.64 6.51 2.93
CA ILE A 189 -6.61 6.30 4.00
C ILE A 189 -7.13 4.86 3.99
N GLY A 190 -7.46 4.31 2.82
CA GLY A 190 -7.93 2.92 2.68
C GLY A 190 -6.91 1.85 3.11
N THR A 191 -5.62 2.18 3.19
CA THR A 191 -4.57 1.25 3.67
C THR A 191 -4.24 1.40 5.16
N LEU A 192 -4.76 2.43 5.82
CA LEU A 192 -4.51 2.68 7.23
C LEU A 192 -5.32 1.74 8.13
N PRO A 193 -4.83 1.45 9.34
CA PRO A 193 -5.59 0.66 10.29
C PRO A 193 -6.77 1.46 10.86
N VAL A 194 -7.87 0.76 11.14
CA VAL A 194 -9.00 1.34 11.89
C VAL A 194 -8.63 1.59 13.35
N GLY A 195 -9.31 2.54 13.98
CA GLY A 195 -9.17 2.86 15.40
C GLY A 195 -7.98 3.74 15.75
N MET A 196 -7.45 4.49 14.79
CA MET A 196 -6.38 5.47 15.02
C MET A 196 -6.81 6.58 16.00
N PHE A 197 -8.12 6.82 16.17
CA PHE A 197 -8.65 7.82 17.09
C PHE A 197 -8.19 7.65 18.55
N SER A 198 -7.97 6.41 19.02
CA SER A 198 -7.46 6.13 20.38
C SER A 198 -5.93 6.15 20.51
N MET A 199 -5.20 6.20 19.39
CA MET A 199 -3.75 6.19 19.40
C MET A 199 -3.20 7.58 19.72
N THR A 200 -1.94 7.64 20.13
CA THR A 200 -1.25 8.91 20.30
C THR A 200 -1.02 9.60 18.95
N ALA A 201 -0.82 10.92 18.95
CA ALA A 201 -0.45 11.64 17.73
C ALA A 201 0.84 11.10 17.11
N SER A 202 1.85 10.75 17.92
CA SER A 202 3.13 10.21 17.44
C SER A 202 2.96 8.88 16.71
N GLU A 203 2.20 7.94 17.27
CA GLU A 203 1.96 6.65 16.65
C GLU A 203 1.18 6.77 15.34
N CYS A 204 0.19 7.66 15.28
CA CYS A 204 -0.52 7.94 14.03
C CYS A 204 0.42 8.56 13.00
N ASN A 205 1.23 9.55 13.38
CA ASN A 205 2.18 10.21 12.49
C ASN A 205 3.16 9.20 11.85
N ILE A 206 3.68 8.26 12.65
CA ILE A 206 4.56 7.19 12.16
C ILE A 206 3.82 6.32 11.13
N LYS A 207 2.61 5.86 11.44
CA LYS A 207 1.82 5.02 10.53
C LYS A 207 1.48 5.73 9.23
N VAL A 208 1.07 7.01 9.30
CA VAL A 208 0.77 7.81 8.12
C VAL A 208 2.02 7.99 7.27
N ARG A 209 3.15 8.39 7.86
CA ARG A 209 4.42 8.54 7.14
C ARG A 209 4.81 7.24 6.43
N ASP A 210 4.80 6.12 7.14
CA ASP A 210 5.22 4.83 6.57
C ASP A 210 4.31 4.41 5.39
N LYS A 211 2.99 4.68 5.48
CA LYS A 211 2.04 4.40 4.38
C LYS A 211 2.17 5.37 3.21
N VAL A 212 2.46 6.63 3.47
CA VAL A 212 2.74 7.61 2.41
C VAL A 212 4.02 7.24 1.67
N ASP A 213 5.07 6.82 2.37
CA ASP A 213 6.33 6.40 1.75
C ASP A 213 6.15 5.11 0.94
N GLU A 214 5.38 4.15 1.44
CA GLU A 214 4.98 2.94 0.71
C GLU A 214 4.21 3.29 -0.57
N PHE A 215 3.27 4.23 -0.49
CA PHE A 215 2.49 4.71 -1.63
C PHE A 215 3.37 5.39 -2.68
N ARG A 216 4.25 6.32 -2.27
CA ARG A 216 5.21 7.00 -3.17
C ARG A 216 6.10 6.00 -3.88
N LYS A 217 6.63 5.02 -3.14
CA LYS A 217 7.44 3.94 -3.70
C LYS A 217 6.65 3.11 -4.71
N GLY A 218 5.38 2.82 -4.42
CA GLY A 218 4.44 2.16 -5.33
C GLY A 218 4.25 2.94 -6.63
N GLN A 219 4.01 4.25 -6.54
CA GLN A 219 3.86 5.14 -7.70
C GLN A 219 5.11 5.16 -8.57
N LEU A 220 6.30 5.32 -7.98
CA LEU A 220 7.57 5.27 -8.70
C LEU A 220 7.78 3.94 -9.39
N LYS A 221 7.42 2.83 -8.74
CA LYS A 221 7.47 1.49 -9.33
C LYS A 221 6.53 1.40 -10.54
N VAL A 222 5.28 1.83 -10.42
CA VAL A 222 4.32 1.83 -11.54
C VAL A 222 4.86 2.65 -12.72
N LYS A 223 5.41 3.84 -12.46
CA LYS A 223 6.05 4.69 -13.48
C LYS A 223 7.21 3.97 -14.15
N LEU A 224 8.10 3.33 -13.38
CA LEU A 224 9.27 2.59 -13.89
C LEU A 224 8.86 1.43 -14.80
N PHE A 225 7.92 0.59 -14.37
CA PHE A 225 7.44 -0.54 -15.16
C PHE A 225 6.65 -0.09 -16.39
N THR A 226 5.90 1.01 -16.30
CA THR A 226 5.18 1.59 -17.45
C THR A 226 6.15 2.13 -18.49
N LEU A 227 7.14 2.92 -18.09
CA LEU A 227 8.19 3.42 -18.98
C LEU A 227 8.91 2.26 -19.70
N TRP A 228 9.27 1.22 -18.97
CA TRP A 228 9.89 0.02 -19.55
C TRP A 228 8.99 -0.65 -20.60
N ARG A 229 7.73 -0.88 -20.24
CA ARG A 229 6.75 -1.54 -21.11
C ARG A 229 6.49 -0.73 -22.37
N ASP A 230 6.35 0.59 -22.26
CA ASP A 230 6.06 1.47 -23.40
C ASP A 230 7.24 1.52 -24.38
N LYS A 231 8.48 1.43 -23.89
CA LYS A 231 9.69 1.43 -24.73
C LYS A 231 10.01 0.07 -25.35
N THR A 232 9.69 -1.04 -24.67
CA THR A 232 10.19 -2.38 -25.04
C THR A 232 9.10 -3.41 -25.38
N ASN A 233 7.82 -3.11 -25.11
CA ASN A 233 6.69 -4.04 -25.21
C ASN A 233 6.88 -5.35 -24.42
N THR A 234 7.60 -5.29 -23.29
CA THR A 234 7.83 -6.41 -22.37
C THR A 234 7.70 -5.96 -20.93
N ALA A 235 7.42 -6.86 -19.98
CA ALA A 235 7.24 -6.45 -18.58
C ALA A 235 8.57 -6.30 -17.83
N THR A 236 9.60 -7.07 -18.19
CA THR A 236 10.93 -7.00 -17.55
C THR A 236 12.07 -7.20 -18.55
N PRO A 237 13.30 -6.75 -18.23
CA PRO A 237 14.50 -7.06 -19.00
C PRO A 237 14.73 -8.56 -19.20
N LYS A 238 14.40 -9.39 -18.20
CA LYS A 238 14.45 -10.86 -18.35
C LYS A 238 13.49 -11.39 -19.42
N GLN A 239 12.26 -10.89 -19.43
CA GLN A 239 11.29 -11.25 -20.46
C GLN A 239 11.73 -10.76 -21.84
N TRP A 240 12.31 -9.56 -21.92
CA TRP A 240 12.89 -9.05 -23.16
C TRP A 240 13.96 -9.99 -23.71
N SER A 241 14.92 -10.40 -22.88
CA SER A 241 16.00 -11.29 -23.32
C SER A 241 15.48 -12.66 -23.74
N SER A 242 14.44 -13.16 -23.07
CA SER A 242 13.80 -14.44 -23.41
C SER A 242 13.01 -14.37 -24.71
N LYS A 243 12.31 -13.25 -24.97
CA LYS A 243 11.51 -13.05 -26.20
C LYS A 243 12.39 -12.97 -27.45
N TYR A 244 13.58 -12.39 -27.33
CA TYR A 244 14.49 -12.16 -28.46
C TYR A 244 15.74 -13.04 -28.43
N SER A 245 15.76 -14.03 -27.53
CA SER A 245 16.88 -14.98 -27.33
C SER A 245 18.24 -14.31 -27.42
N THR A 246 18.37 -13.17 -26.74
CA THR A 246 19.53 -12.29 -26.80
C THR A 246 19.71 -11.60 -25.44
N PRO A 247 20.90 -11.63 -24.83
CA PRO A 247 21.14 -10.93 -23.58
C PRO A 247 21.04 -9.42 -23.79
N ILE A 248 20.16 -8.76 -23.05
CA ILE A 248 19.95 -7.32 -23.17
C ILE A 248 21.21 -6.49 -22.91
N LEU A 249 22.07 -6.96 -22.00
CA LEU A 249 23.35 -6.30 -21.69
C LEU A 249 24.33 -6.30 -22.88
N ALA A 250 24.15 -7.18 -23.86
CA ALA A 250 24.97 -7.17 -25.08
C ALA A 250 24.72 -5.93 -25.95
N LEU A 251 23.57 -5.27 -25.79
CA LEU A 251 23.21 -4.05 -26.54
C LEU A 251 23.61 -2.76 -25.81
N VAL A 252 24.01 -2.85 -24.55
CA VAL A 252 24.40 -1.69 -23.73
C VAL A 252 25.82 -1.92 -23.23
N VAL A 253 26.79 -1.66 -24.12
CA VAL A 253 28.21 -1.87 -23.86
C VAL A 253 28.95 -0.53 -23.88
N GLY A 254 29.88 -0.33 -22.94
CA GLY A 254 30.64 0.90 -22.76
C GLY A 254 30.38 1.51 -21.38
N ASP A 255 30.43 2.85 -21.29
CA ASP A 255 30.32 3.59 -20.03
C ASP A 255 28.97 3.42 -19.30
N ASP A 256 27.94 3.00 -20.03
CA ASP A 256 26.59 2.77 -19.49
C ASP A 256 26.36 1.34 -18.98
N TYR A 257 27.31 0.41 -19.16
CA TYR A 257 27.14 -1.00 -18.83
C TYR A 257 26.75 -1.22 -17.35
N ASP A 258 27.50 -0.61 -16.42
CA ASP A 258 27.24 -0.78 -14.99
C ASP A 258 25.92 -0.14 -14.54
N LYS A 259 25.55 1.00 -15.15
CA LYS A 259 24.28 1.69 -14.88
C LYS A 259 23.10 0.87 -15.41
N ALA A 260 23.22 0.35 -16.63
CA ALA A 260 22.23 -0.50 -17.26
C ALA A 260 22.02 -1.79 -16.48
N LYS A 261 23.10 -2.44 -16.07
CA LYS A 261 23.04 -3.65 -15.24
C LYS A 261 22.27 -3.40 -13.95
N LYS A 262 22.60 -2.33 -13.21
CA LYS A 262 21.88 -1.96 -11.98
C LYS A 262 20.40 -1.66 -12.24
N ALA A 263 20.09 -0.89 -13.28
CA ALA A 263 18.71 -0.56 -13.63
C ALA A 263 17.89 -1.79 -14.02
N PHE A 264 18.49 -2.72 -14.78
CA PHE A 264 17.83 -3.96 -15.18
C PHE A 264 17.63 -4.92 -14.01
N GLU A 265 18.59 -5.01 -13.09
CA GLU A 265 18.45 -5.75 -11.84
C GLU A 265 17.29 -5.20 -11.00
N THR A 266 17.19 -3.86 -10.85
CA THR A 266 16.07 -3.20 -10.17
C THR A 266 14.72 -3.57 -10.80
N LEU A 267 14.61 -3.55 -12.13
CA LEU A 267 13.39 -3.93 -12.86
C LEU A 267 13.02 -5.41 -12.72
N ASN A 268 14.01 -6.28 -12.51
CA ASN A 268 13.78 -7.71 -12.29
C ASN A 268 13.41 -8.03 -10.83
N GLN A 269 13.61 -7.11 -9.88
CA GLN A 269 13.29 -7.31 -8.47
C GLN A 269 11.81 -7.03 -8.16
N THR A 270 11.24 -7.83 -7.25
CA THR A 270 9.85 -7.65 -6.79
C THR A 270 9.70 -6.42 -5.90
N ASN A 271 10.68 -6.11 -5.05
CA ASN A 271 10.62 -5.00 -4.09
C ASN A 271 11.96 -4.25 -3.97
N PRO A 272 12.41 -3.56 -5.04
CA PRO A 272 13.66 -2.81 -5.00
C PRO A 272 13.61 -1.63 -4.01
N PRO A 273 14.74 -1.15 -3.48
CA PRO A 273 14.77 0.04 -2.63
C PRO A 273 14.48 1.32 -3.43
N GLU A 274 13.90 2.34 -2.80
CA GLU A 274 13.42 3.56 -3.49
C GLU A 274 14.54 4.28 -4.27
N PHE A 275 15.75 4.40 -3.70
CA PHE A 275 16.89 5.03 -4.38
C PHE A 275 17.21 4.31 -5.71
N ALA A 276 17.16 2.98 -5.72
CA ALA A 276 17.44 2.19 -6.92
C ALA A 276 16.33 2.35 -7.98
N ILE A 277 15.08 2.55 -7.56
CA ILE A 277 13.96 2.86 -8.48
C ILE A 277 14.19 4.23 -9.13
N LYS A 278 14.57 5.25 -8.35
CA LYS A 278 14.86 6.59 -8.86
C LYS A 278 16.05 6.60 -9.81
N ASP A 279 17.14 5.93 -9.44
CA ASP A 279 18.34 5.81 -10.29
C ASP A 279 18.00 5.08 -11.60
N ALA A 280 17.21 4.01 -11.54
CA ALA A 280 16.75 3.28 -12.72
C ALA A 280 15.85 4.16 -13.61
N LEU A 281 14.91 4.90 -13.03
CA LEU A 281 14.06 5.84 -13.77
C LEU A 281 14.89 6.90 -14.50
N ALA A 282 15.79 7.58 -13.80
CA ALA A 282 16.63 8.64 -14.39
C ALA A 282 17.51 8.10 -15.53
N PHE A 283 18.04 6.89 -15.36
CA PHE A 283 18.81 6.22 -16.41
C PHE A 283 17.95 5.87 -17.62
N LEU A 284 16.75 5.29 -17.43
CA LEU A 284 15.89 4.90 -18.55
C LEU A 284 15.24 6.11 -19.26
N GLU A 285 15.06 7.24 -18.59
CA GLU A 285 14.57 8.46 -19.25
C GLU A 285 15.62 9.10 -20.18
N SER A 286 16.91 8.99 -19.82
CA SER A 286 18.03 9.56 -20.57
C SER A 286 18.69 8.58 -21.55
N ALA A 287 18.28 7.31 -21.53
CA ALA A 287 18.88 6.25 -22.32
C ALA A 287 18.56 6.33 -23.82
N SER A 288 19.60 6.31 -24.65
CA SER A 288 19.51 6.23 -26.12
C SER A 288 19.46 4.80 -26.66
N PHE A 289 19.76 3.78 -25.84
CA PHE A 289 19.87 2.40 -26.32
C PHE A 289 18.53 1.75 -26.70
N PHE A 290 17.38 2.35 -26.38
CA PHE A 290 16.07 1.78 -26.71
C PHE A 290 15.85 1.62 -28.22
N GLU A 291 16.42 2.50 -29.04
CA GLU A 291 16.36 2.37 -30.51
C GLU A 291 17.07 1.09 -30.97
N ASN A 292 18.21 0.78 -30.36
CA ASN A 292 18.96 -0.44 -30.65
C ASN A 292 18.21 -1.70 -30.19
N LEU A 293 17.44 -1.63 -29.10
CA LEU A 293 16.64 -2.76 -28.61
C LEU A 293 15.50 -3.14 -29.57
N GLN A 294 14.98 -2.19 -30.36
CA GLN A 294 13.89 -2.45 -31.29
C GLN A 294 14.39 -2.99 -32.65
N SER A 295 15.62 -2.69 -33.04
CA SER A 295 16.20 -3.14 -34.32
C SER A 295 16.61 -4.62 -34.29
N ALA A 296 16.09 -5.43 -35.21
CA ALA A 296 16.52 -6.83 -35.39
C ALA A 296 18.01 -6.93 -35.77
N GLU A 297 18.45 -6.07 -36.70
CA GLU A 297 19.83 -6.03 -37.17
C GLU A 297 20.80 -5.74 -36.03
N LYS A 298 20.49 -4.73 -35.19
CA LYS A 298 21.35 -4.38 -34.04
C LYS A 298 21.42 -5.47 -32.98
N ARG A 299 20.33 -6.20 -32.76
CA ARG A 299 20.31 -7.36 -31.86
C ARG A 299 21.19 -8.50 -32.39
N ASP A 300 21.13 -8.78 -33.68
CA ASP A 300 21.96 -9.79 -34.32
C ASP A 300 23.44 -9.39 -34.33
N GLU A 301 23.76 -8.14 -34.70
CA GLU A 301 25.12 -7.59 -34.64
C GLU A 301 25.71 -7.71 -33.24
N ALA A 302 24.96 -7.32 -32.20
CA ALA A 302 25.39 -7.42 -30.81
C ALA A 302 25.61 -8.88 -30.38
N PHE A 303 24.70 -9.79 -30.74
CA PHE A 303 24.82 -11.20 -30.42
C PHE A 303 26.06 -11.83 -31.08
N ILE A 304 26.28 -11.54 -32.37
CA ILE A 304 27.46 -12.02 -33.11
C ILE A 304 28.73 -11.47 -32.47
N LYS A 305 28.77 -10.18 -32.16
CA LYS A 305 29.98 -9.52 -31.63
C LYS A 305 30.35 -10.00 -30.23
N TYR A 306 29.39 -10.08 -29.31
CA TYR A 306 29.67 -10.30 -27.88
C TYR A 306 29.48 -11.75 -27.41
N ILE A 307 28.61 -12.53 -28.06
CA ILE A 307 28.37 -13.94 -27.69
C ILE A 307 29.15 -14.89 -28.59
N ILE A 308 29.11 -14.70 -29.93
CA ILE A 308 29.83 -15.57 -30.87
C ILE A 308 31.31 -15.16 -31.00
N GLY A 309 31.59 -13.86 -31.01
CA GLY A 309 32.94 -13.30 -31.05
C GLY A 309 33.74 -13.76 -32.27
N SER A 310 34.90 -14.34 -32.01
CA SER A 310 35.86 -14.80 -33.04
C SER A 310 35.32 -15.93 -33.92
N TYR A 311 34.30 -16.67 -33.47
CA TYR A 311 33.69 -17.78 -34.22
C TYR A 311 32.65 -17.32 -35.25
N SER A 312 32.43 -16.01 -35.40
CA SER A 312 31.41 -15.42 -36.28
C SER A 312 31.53 -15.80 -37.76
N LYS A 313 32.72 -16.20 -38.23
CA LYS A 313 32.94 -16.68 -39.59
C LYS A 313 32.47 -18.12 -39.83
N MET A 314 32.24 -18.89 -38.78
CA MET A 314 31.85 -20.31 -38.84
C MET A 314 30.44 -20.54 -38.29
N LEU A 315 30.01 -19.74 -37.32
CA LEU A 315 28.74 -19.88 -36.63
C LEU A 315 27.77 -18.76 -36.99
N THR A 316 26.54 -19.13 -37.37
CA THR A 316 25.42 -18.21 -37.54
C THR A 316 24.69 -17.97 -36.22
N ALA A 317 24.17 -16.76 -36.00
CA ALA A 317 23.42 -16.42 -34.78
C ALA A 317 22.23 -17.35 -34.49
N ALA A 318 21.49 -17.78 -35.52
CA ALA A 318 20.34 -18.68 -35.37
C ALA A 318 20.73 -20.04 -34.76
N LYS A 319 21.75 -20.71 -35.32
CA LYS A 319 22.25 -22.00 -34.81
C LYS A 319 22.72 -21.91 -33.35
N VAL A 320 23.41 -20.82 -32.99
CA VAL A 320 23.90 -20.63 -31.63
C VAL A 320 22.74 -20.40 -30.67
N ARG A 321 21.75 -19.58 -31.02
CA ARG A 321 20.55 -19.37 -30.18
C ARG A 321 19.80 -20.67 -29.92
N GLU A 322 19.52 -21.46 -30.95
CA GLU A 322 18.82 -22.74 -30.80
C GLU A 322 19.57 -23.69 -29.84
N ARG A 323 20.91 -23.70 -29.89
CA ARG A 323 21.70 -24.53 -28.98
C ARG A 323 21.69 -24.00 -27.55
N LEU A 324 21.79 -22.68 -27.37
CA LEU A 324 21.78 -22.04 -26.05
C LEU A 324 20.41 -22.12 -25.38
N GLU A 325 19.31 -22.13 -26.15
CA GLU A 325 17.95 -22.35 -25.64
C GLU A 325 17.75 -23.74 -25.02
N ARG A 326 18.57 -24.73 -25.40
CA ARG A 326 18.56 -26.07 -24.79
C ARG A 326 19.27 -26.11 -23.43
N LEU A 327 19.96 -25.05 -23.04
CA LEU A 327 20.57 -24.94 -21.72
C LEU A 327 19.51 -24.51 -20.70
N THR A 328 19.67 -24.92 -19.45
CA THR A 328 18.82 -24.49 -18.33
C THR A 328 19.07 -23.03 -17.90
N ILE A 329 19.83 -22.27 -18.66
CA ILE A 329 20.28 -20.90 -18.32
C ILE A 329 19.41 -19.92 -19.10
N GLU A 330 18.82 -18.96 -18.39
CA GLU A 330 17.99 -17.92 -19.01
C GLU A 330 18.80 -17.06 -19.99
N ALA A 331 18.15 -16.65 -21.09
CA ALA A 331 18.77 -15.79 -22.11
C ALA A 331 19.30 -14.46 -21.57
N TYR A 332 18.78 -13.98 -20.43
CA TYR A 332 19.30 -12.81 -19.74
C TYR A 332 20.75 -13.00 -19.25
N ASP A 333 21.10 -14.19 -18.78
CA ASP A 333 22.38 -14.48 -18.13
C ASP A 333 23.48 -14.96 -19.10
N TRP A 334 23.17 -15.17 -20.39
CA TRP A 334 24.15 -15.75 -21.33
C TRP A 334 25.39 -14.88 -21.53
N PHE A 335 25.29 -13.56 -21.35
CA PHE A 335 26.39 -12.62 -21.59
C PHE A 335 27.63 -12.92 -20.73
N SER A 336 27.44 -13.27 -19.46
CA SER A 336 28.54 -13.50 -18.51
C SER A 336 28.73 -14.97 -18.13
N HIS A 337 27.87 -15.89 -18.59
CA HIS A 337 27.88 -17.26 -18.09
C HIS A 337 28.98 -18.14 -18.74
N PRO A 338 29.88 -18.78 -17.97
CA PRO A 338 30.96 -19.61 -18.52
C PRO A 338 30.47 -20.78 -19.37
N ALA A 339 29.38 -21.45 -18.96
CA ALA A 339 28.81 -22.56 -19.71
C ALA A 339 28.36 -22.18 -21.13
N VAL A 340 27.89 -20.94 -21.34
CA VAL A 340 27.53 -20.44 -22.67
C VAL A 340 28.78 -20.32 -23.54
N LYS A 341 29.87 -19.76 -23.01
CA LYS A 341 31.15 -19.67 -23.72
C LYS A 341 31.69 -21.05 -24.11
N THR A 342 31.60 -22.01 -23.19
CA THR A 342 32.00 -23.41 -23.45
C THR A 342 31.14 -24.05 -24.54
N GLU A 343 29.83 -23.82 -24.53
CA GLU A 343 28.92 -24.42 -25.52
C GLU A 343 29.11 -23.79 -26.91
N VAL A 344 29.30 -22.48 -26.99
CA VAL A 344 29.67 -21.79 -28.26
C VAL A 344 30.98 -22.34 -28.80
N LYS A 345 31.99 -22.55 -27.94
CA LYS A 345 33.27 -23.15 -28.34
C LYS A 345 33.09 -24.58 -28.88
N LYS A 346 32.32 -25.43 -28.20
CA LYS A 346 32.03 -26.81 -28.66
C LYS A 346 31.32 -26.83 -30.01
N LEU A 347 30.37 -25.92 -30.23
CA LEU A 347 29.71 -25.77 -31.52
C LEU A 347 30.70 -25.35 -32.61
N ALA A 348 31.57 -24.38 -32.32
CA ALA A 348 32.59 -23.93 -33.26
C ALA A 348 33.57 -25.06 -33.62
N GLU A 349 33.99 -25.85 -32.63
CA GLU A 349 34.85 -27.03 -32.84
C GLU A 349 34.14 -28.09 -33.68
N ALA A 350 32.86 -28.39 -33.41
CA ALA A 350 32.10 -29.35 -34.19
C ALA A 350 31.96 -28.94 -35.68
N GLU A 351 31.65 -27.67 -35.95
CA GLU A 351 31.59 -27.14 -37.32
C GLU A 351 32.99 -27.07 -37.97
N TYR A 352 34.03 -26.82 -37.18
CA TYR A 352 35.40 -26.88 -37.66
C TYR A 352 35.78 -28.30 -38.11
N PHE A 353 35.48 -29.33 -37.31
CA PHE A 353 35.77 -30.73 -37.68
C PHE A 353 34.86 -31.29 -38.77
N ALA A 354 33.66 -30.73 -38.97
CA ALA A 354 32.73 -31.17 -40.01
C ALA A 354 33.05 -30.63 -41.42
N GLY A 355 34.04 -29.74 -41.56
CA GLY A 355 34.45 -29.18 -42.86
C GLY A 355 35.20 -27.83 -42.80
N GLY A 356 35.24 -27.18 -41.64
CA GLY A 356 36.07 -25.99 -41.43
C GLY A 356 37.58 -26.25 -41.52
N SER A 357 38.04 -27.43 -41.11
CA SER A 357 39.43 -27.88 -41.25
C SER A 357 39.82 -27.99 -42.72
N ASP A 358 38.95 -28.55 -43.55
CA ASP A 358 39.20 -28.72 -44.99
C ASP A 358 39.22 -27.36 -45.70
N THR A 359 38.37 -26.43 -45.26
CA THR A 359 38.38 -25.05 -45.74
C THR A 359 39.67 -24.33 -45.34
N ALA A 360 40.12 -24.49 -44.09
CA ALA A 360 41.39 -23.93 -43.61
C ALA A 360 42.59 -24.50 -44.39
N LEU A 361 42.61 -25.82 -44.62
CA LEU A 361 43.63 -26.49 -45.43
C LEU A 361 43.59 -26.07 -46.90
N SER A 362 42.40 -25.86 -47.47
CA SER A 362 42.24 -25.33 -48.83
C SER A 362 42.79 -23.91 -48.96
N ILE A 363 42.55 -23.06 -47.96
CA ILE A 363 43.08 -21.68 -47.93
C ILE A 363 44.62 -21.72 -47.84
N LEU A 364 45.19 -22.56 -46.97
CA LEU A 364 46.64 -22.75 -46.88
C LEU A 364 47.23 -23.32 -48.17
N GLY A 365 46.55 -24.29 -48.80
CA GLY A 365 46.97 -24.89 -50.07
C GLY A 365 47.00 -23.90 -51.24
N LYS A 366 46.18 -22.85 -51.21
CA LYS A 366 46.16 -21.78 -52.22
C LYS A 366 47.24 -20.70 -52.02
N MET A 367 47.87 -20.64 -50.85
CA MET A 367 48.99 -19.72 -50.60
C MET A 367 50.28 -20.23 -51.24
N THR A 368 51.18 -19.33 -51.64
CA THR A 368 52.54 -19.69 -52.07
C THR A 368 53.42 -20.10 -50.89
N ASP A 369 54.51 -20.82 -51.14
CA ASP A 369 55.38 -21.33 -50.05
C ASP A 369 55.96 -20.20 -49.18
N ASN A 370 56.28 -19.04 -49.77
CA ASN A 370 56.73 -17.85 -49.04
C ASN A 370 55.62 -17.24 -48.17
N GLU A 371 54.38 -17.22 -48.65
CA GLU A 371 53.23 -16.70 -47.90
C GLU A 371 52.85 -17.62 -46.73
N ARG A 372 52.95 -18.94 -46.92
CA ARG A 372 52.71 -19.92 -45.85
C ARG A 372 53.75 -19.82 -44.74
N ASP A 373 55.04 -19.74 -45.08
CA ASP A 373 56.12 -19.62 -44.09
C ASP A 373 56.02 -18.30 -43.30
N ALA A 374 55.71 -17.20 -43.98
CA ALA A 374 55.44 -15.92 -43.33
C ALA A 374 54.20 -15.98 -42.42
N TYR A 375 53.12 -16.63 -42.86
CA TYR A 375 51.89 -16.79 -42.08
C TYR A 375 52.10 -17.63 -40.83
N ILE A 376 52.81 -18.76 -40.93
CA ILE A 376 53.13 -19.63 -39.77
C ILE A 376 54.03 -18.89 -38.78
N LYS A 377 55.09 -18.23 -39.24
CA LYS A 377 55.95 -17.41 -38.37
C LYS A 377 55.20 -16.31 -37.65
N ARG A 378 54.21 -15.69 -38.31
CA ARG A 378 53.31 -14.71 -37.67
C ARG A 378 52.39 -15.38 -36.65
N LEU A 379 51.79 -16.51 -37.00
CA LEU A 379 50.89 -17.27 -36.12
C LEU A 379 51.59 -17.70 -34.83
N VAL A 380 52.86 -18.13 -34.90
CA VAL A 380 53.67 -18.49 -33.73
C VAL A 380 54.02 -17.30 -32.85
N LYS A 381 54.27 -16.12 -33.46
CA LYS A 381 54.57 -14.88 -32.71
C LYS A 381 53.33 -14.30 -32.02
N GLU A 382 52.16 -14.44 -32.63
CA GLU A 382 50.93 -13.79 -32.17
C GLU A 382 50.03 -14.72 -31.33
N ASN A 383 50.11 -16.04 -31.52
CA ASN A 383 49.31 -17.01 -30.78
C ASN A 383 50.19 -17.93 -29.92
N VAL A 384 50.27 -17.58 -28.64
CA VAL A 384 51.07 -18.29 -27.63
C VAL A 384 50.69 -19.76 -27.50
N ALA A 385 49.41 -20.13 -27.69
CA ALA A 385 48.98 -21.52 -27.61
C ALA A 385 49.58 -22.38 -28.73
N VAL A 386 49.61 -21.85 -29.95
CA VAL A 386 50.23 -22.52 -31.12
C VAL A 386 51.74 -22.61 -30.93
N GLY A 387 52.37 -21.55 -30.40
CA GLY A 387 53.81 -21.56 -30.06
C GLY A 387 54.16 -22.64 -29.03
N ILE A 388 53.35 -22.79 -27.97
CA ILE A 388 53.54 -23.81 -26.94
C ILE A 388 53.35 -25.22 -27.52
N GLU A 389 52.35 -25.46 -28.37
CA GLU A 389 52.15 -26.76 -29.04
C GLU A 389 53.35 -27.14 -29.92
N ILE A 390 53.90 -26.19 -30.67
CA ILE A 390 55.10 -26.42 -31.50
C ILE A 390 56.33 -26.70 -30.64
N ILE A 391 56.50 -26.01 -29.50
CA ILE A 391 57.59 -26.28 -28.55
C ILE A 391 57.44 -27.68 -27.93
N MET A 392 56.21 -28.08 -27.58
CA MET A 392 55.95 -29.41 -27.01
C MET A 392 56.17 -30.54 -28.02
N GLN A 393 55.91 -30.32 -29.31
CA GLN A 393 56.18 -31.33 -30.35
C GLN A 393 57.61 -31.28 -30.91
N GLY A 394 58.25 -30.12 -30.91
CA GLY A 394 59.63 -29.92 -31.38
C GLY A 394 60.70 -30.15 -30.32
N GLY A 395 60.30 -30.40 -29.07
CA GLY A 395 61.17 -30.84 -27.98
C GLY A 395 61.40 -32.36 -28.03
N ASN A 396 62.17 -32.81 -29.02
CA ASN A 396 62.90 -34.08 -28.98
C ASN A 396 64.33 -33.83 -29.48
#